data_AF-A0A973RVJ6-F1
#
_entry.id   AF-A0A973RVJ6-F1
#
_cell.length_a   1.000
_cell.length_b   1.000
_cell.length_c   1.000
_cell.angle_alpha   90.00
_cell.angle_beta   90.00
_cell.angle_gamma   90.00
#
_symmetry.space_group_name_H-M   'P 1'
#
loop_
_entity.id
_entity.type
_entity.pdbx_description
1 polymer ?
#
loop_
_entity_poly.entity_id
_entity_poly.type
_entity_poly.pdbx_seq_one_letter_code
_entity_poly.pdbx_strand_id
1 'polypeptide(L)'
;MVGTPLRSDGQLTIKSLAQEAGLKRNKLTHKYTGLKDLFYALVRTQDARPKVVDDLKRTNEELQQKLTRLRAERDRLRTDVQQLVRVVHILEVENEQLRAAAGSDGVVRVLPTQHRPSTR
;
A
#
# COMPACT_ATOMS: atom_id res chain seq x y z
N MET A 1 17.23 17.97 16.81
CA MET A 1 17.06 19.42 17.01
C MET A 1 17.84 20.10 15.89
N VAL A 2 17.16 20.58 14.85
CA VAL A 2 17.84 21.28 13.73
C VAL A 2 18.05 22.71 14.18
N GLY A 3 19.31 23.14 14.34
CA GLY A 3 19.63 24.51 14.74
C GLY A 3 19.24 25.49 13.63
N THR A 4 18.46 26.52 13.97
CA THR A 4 18.14 27.61 13.05
C THR A 4 19.37 28.52 12.95
N PRO A 5 19.84 28.90 11.75
CA PRO A 5 20.94 29.85 11.60
C PRO A 5 20.55 31.22 12.19
N LEU A 6 21.46 31.85 12.95
CA LEU A 6 21.18 33.13 13.60
C LEU A 6 21.65 34.32 12.76
N ARG A 7 22.72 34.14 11.98
CA ARG A 7 23.37 35.25 11.25
C ARG A 7 23.61 34.97 9.77
N SER A 8 23.49 33.72 9.35
CA SER A 8 23.69 33.25 7.97
C SER A 8 22.38 32.81 7.30
N ASP A 9 22.47 32.53 6.01
CA ASP A 9 21.41 31.95 5.17
C ASP A 9 21.19 30.45 5.42
N GLY A 10 21.93 29.85 6.36
CA GLY A 10 21.80 28.43 6.71
C GLY A 10 22.39 27.45 5.71
N GLN A 11 23.08 27.93 4.66
CA GLN A 11 23.73 27.03 3.72
C GLN A 11 24.97 26.37 4.34
N LEU A 12 25.23 25.11 4.01
CA LEU A 12 26.40 24.35 4.49
C LEU A 12 27.68 24.73 3.71
N THR A 13 27.99 26.02 3.64
CA THR A 13 29.16 26.56 2.94
C THR A 13 30.09 27.31 3.89
N ILE A 14 31.37 27.43 3.51
CA ILE A 14 32.36 28.19 4.30
C ILE A 14 32.02 29.69 4.36
N LYS A 15 31.31 30.21 3.35
CA LYS A 15 30.84 31.59 3.36
C LYS A 15 29.79 31.79 4.46
N SER A 16 28.80 30.91 4.52
CA SER A 16 27.73 30.93 5.52
C SER A 16 28.29 30.65 6.92
N LEU A 17 29.25 29.73 7.07
CA LEU A 17 29.97 29.50 8.33
C LEU A 17 30.73 30.76 8.80
N ALA A 18 31.44 31.42 7.89
CA ALA A 18 32.15 32.66 8.18
C ALA A 18 31.17 33.75 8.66
N GLN A 19 30.03 33.89 7.98
CA GLN A 19 28.98 34.83 8.34
C GLN A 19 28.35 34.51 9.70
N GLU A 20 28.09 33.23 9.98
CA GLU A 20 27.55 32.76 11.25
C GLU A 20 28.50 33.05 12.43
N ALA A 21 29.79 32.76 12.24
CA ALA A 21 30.84 32.99 13.23
C ALA A 21 31.26 34.47 13.33
N GLY A 22 30.75 35.37 12.47
CA GLY A 22 31.18 36.77 12.41
C GLY A 22 32.63 36.96 11.95
N LEU A 23 33.17 36.01 11.18
CA LEU A 23 34.56 36.00 10.70
C LEU A 23 34.63 36.32 9.21
N LYS A 24 35.78 36.85 8.76
CA LYS A 24 36.07 36.96 7.31
C LYS A 24 36.46 35.57 6.76
N ARG A 25 35.98 35.21 5.56
CA ARG A 25 36.29 33.95 4.87
C ARG A 25 37.78 33.61 4.87
N ASN A 26 38.65 34.60 4.64
CA ASN A 26 40.10 34.42 4.57
C ASN A 26 40.70 33.85 5.86
N LYS A 27 40.06 34.08 7.02
CA LYS A 27 40.51 33.50 8.29
C LYS A 27 40.28 32.00 8.32
N LEU A 28 39.16 31.49 7.79
CA LEU A 28 38.89 30.05 7.70
C LEU A 28 39.74 29.34 6.64
N THR A 29 40.24 30.06 5.63
CA THR A 29 41.06 29.46 4.56
C THR A 29 42.56 29.55 4.80
N HIS A 30 43.05 30.50 5.61
CA HIS A 30 44.49 30.72 5.81
C HIS A 30 44.96 30.64 7.28
N LYS A 31 44.09 30.93 8.26
CA LYS A 31 44.48 30.97 9.68
C LYS A 31 43.89 29.81 10.50
N TYR A 32 42.66 29.42 10.18
CA TYR A 32 41.88 28.42 10.90
C TYR A 32 41.41 27.33 9.93
N THR A 33 42.34 26.77 9.16
CA THR A 33 42.05 25.71 8.17
C THR A 33 41.45 24.46 8.81
N GLY A 34 41.88 24.11 10.03
CA GLY A 34 41.30 22.98 10.76
C GLY A 34 39.81 23.13 11.08
N LEU A 35 39.32 24.37 11.27
CA LEU A 35 37.89 24.61 11.48
C LEU A 35 37.08 24.42 10.19
N LYS A 36 37.66 24.77 9.03
CA LYS A 36 37.09 24.45 7.71
C LYS A 36 37.03 22.93 7.52
N ASP A 37 38.10 22.21 7.85
CA ASP A 37 38.17 20.77 7.66
C ASP A 37 37.18 20.02 8.57
N LEU A 38 37.08 20.43 9.83
CA LEU A 38 36.09 19.90 10.78
C LEU A 38 34.66 20.20 10.34
N PHE A 39 34.39 21.41 9.85
CA PHE A 39 33.08 21.77 9.30
C PHE A 39 32.70 20.85 8.13
N TYR A 40 33.58 20.67 7.16
CA TYR A 40 33.30 19.77 6.04
C TYR A 40 33.21 18.30 6.45
N ALA A 41 33.96 17.86 7.47
CA ALA A 41 33.81 16.52 8.03
C ALA A 41 32.42 16.35 8.64
N LEU A 42 31.94 17.30 9.43
CA LEU A 42 30.60 17.28 10.03
C LEU A 42 29.50 17.32 8.97
N VAL A 43 29.61 18.19 7.96
CA VAL A 43 28.69 18.25 6.82
C VAL A 43 28.63 16.90 6.12
N ARG A 44 29.78 16.26 5.86
CA ARG A 44 29.80 14.91 5.25
C ARG A 44 29.18 13.85 6.14
N THR A 45 29.34 13.91 7.46
CA THR A 45 28.67 12.97 8.37
C THR A 45 27.16 13.18 8.42
N GLN A 46 26.68 14.41 8.18
CA GLN A 46 25.27 14.75 8.14
C GLN A 46 24.63 14.43 6.78
N ASP A 47 25.35 14.68 5.69
CA ASP A 47 24.98 14.36 4.31
C ASP A 47 25.20 12.88 3.95
N ALA A 48 25.94 12.14 4.79
CA ALA A 48 25.97 10.68 4.74
C ALA A 48 24.57 10.18 5.10
N ARG A 49 23.70 10.18 4.10
CA ARG A 49 22.34 9.66 4.15
C ARG A 49 22.42 8.29 4.82
N PRO A 50 21.90 8.14 6.04
CA PRO A 50 22.08 6.89 6.75
C PRO A 50 21.39 5.82 5.90
N LYS A 51 22.07 4.70 5.62
CA LYS A 51 21.53 3.58 4.84
C LYS A 51 20.11 3.19 5.29
N VAL A 52 19.85 3.36 6.58
CA VAL A 52 18.54 3.24 7.24
C VAL A 52 17.44 4.02 6.52
N VAL A 53 17.67 5.23 6.02
CA VAL A 53 16.67 6.04 5.29
C VAL A 53 16.37 5.45 3.92
N ASP A 54 17.36 4.85 3.25
CA ASP A 54 17.14 4.18 1.97
C ASP A 54 16.40 2.86 2.15
N ASP A 55 16.77 2.10 3.18
CA ASP A 55 16.06 0.87 3.57
C ASP A 55 14.61 1.19 3.99
N LEU A 56 14.39 2.30 4.72
CA LEU A 56 13.05 2.78 5.08
C LEU A 56 12.24 3.20 3.86
N LYS A 57 12.85 3.83 2.86
CA LYS A 57 12.15 4.18 1.62
C LYS A 57 11.76 2.94 0.83
N ARG A 58 12.69 2.00 0.67
CA ARG A 58 12.43 0.73 -0.02
C ARG A 58 11.32 -0.05 0.66
N THR A 59 11.37 -0.19 1.99
CA THR A 59 10.31 -0.89 2.75
C THR A 59 8.97 -0.16 2.64
N ASN A 60 8.95 1.17 2.62
CA ASN A 60 7.72 1.93 2.41
C ASN A 60 7.13 1.69 1.01
N GLU A 61 7.95 1.70 -0.04
CA GLU A 61 7.53 1.36 -1.41
C GLU A 61 6.98 -0.07 -1.50
N GLU A 62 7.65 -1.05 -0.90
CA GLU A 62 7.20 -2.44 -0.84
C GLU A 62 5.85 -2.57 -0.09
N LEU A 63 5.69 -1.86 1.02
CA LEU A 63 4.44 -1.84 1.78
C LEU A 63 3.31 -1.19 0.99
N GLN A 64 3.57 -0.07 0.31
CA GLN A 64 2.58 0.59 -0.55
C GLN A 64 2.12 -0.34 -1.67
N GLN A 65 3.04 -1.06 -2.32
CA GLN A 65 2.70 -2.04 -3.35
C GLN A 65 1.86 -3.20 -2.80
N LYS A 66 2.16 -3.71 -1.60
CA LYS A 66 1.33 -4.74 -0.96
C LYS A 66 -0.06 -4.20 -0.65
N LEU A 67 -0.16 -2.98 -0.16
CA LEU A 67 -1.42 -2.34 0.22
C LEU A 67 -2.32 -2.10 -1.00
N THR A 68 -1.77 -1.67 -2.13
CA THR A 68 -2.53 -1.53 -3.39
C THR A 68 -3.03 -2.88 -3.91
N ARG A 69 -2.18 -3.92 -3.89
CA ARG A 69 -2.58 -5.29 -4.26
C ARG A 69 -3.72 -5.82 -3.39
N LEU A 70 -3.58 -5.74 -2.07
CA LEU A 70 -4.60 -6.20 -1.12
C LEU A 70 -5.92 -5.44 -1.25
N ARG A 71 -5.86 -4.13 -1.53
CA ARG A 71 -7.08 -3.33 -1.79
C ARG A 71 -7.79 -3.82 -3.04
N ALA A 72 -7.06 -4.04 -4.14
CA ALA A 72 -7.62 -4.55 -5.38
C ALA A 72 -8.22 -5.96 -5.21
N GLU A 73 -7.56 -6.84 -4.47
CA GLU A 73 -8.07 -8.18 -4.16
C GLU A 73 -9.35 -8.11 -3.33
N ARG A 74 -9.38 -7.28 -2.28
CA ARG A 74 -10.58 -7.06 -1.46
C ARG A 74 -11.74 -6.54 -2.31
N ASP A 75 -11.49 -5.62 -3.24
CA ASP A 75 -12.54 -5.07 -4.10
C ASP A 75 -13.08 -6.11 -5.08
N ARG A 76 -12.23 -6.99 -5.61
CA ARG A 76 -12.65 -8.14 -6.42
C ARG A 76 -13.51 -9.11 -5.62
N LEU A 77 -13.02 -9.57 -4.47
CA LEU A 77 -13.76 -10.49 -3.59
C LEU A 77 -15.12 -9.92 -3.18
N ARG A 78 -15.18 -8.61 -2.89
CA ARG A 78 -16.45 -7.95 -2.57
C ARG A 78 -17.42 -7.99 -3.75
N THR A 79 -16.93 -7.77 -4.96
CA THR A 79 -17.74 -7.84 -6.18
C THR A 79 -18.24 -9.27 -6.43
N ASP A 80 -17.36 -10.26 -6.28
CA ASP A 80 -17.70 -11.68 -6.48
C ASP A 80 -18.76 -12.13 -5.48
N VAL A 81 -18.62 -11.75 -4.20
CA VAL A 81 -19.62 -12.02 -3.16
C VAL A 81 -20.97 -11.39 -3.51
N GLN A 82 -20.99 -10.15 -4.00
CA GLN A 82 -22.24 -9.50 -4.40
C GLN A 82 -22.90 -10.18 -5.60
N GLN A 83 -22.12 -10.70 -6.55
CA GLN A 83 -22.63 -11.48 -7.67
C GLN A 83 -23.23 -12.82 -7.19
N LEU A 84 -22.51 -13.54 -6.33
CA LEU A 84 -23.00 -14.80 -5.78
C LEU A 84 -24.29 -14.61 -4.97
N VAL A 85 -24.37 -13.59 -4.12
CA VAL A 85 -25.59 -13.25 -3.38
C VAL A 85 -26.77 -13.01 -4.33
N ARG A 86 -26.54 -12.31 -5.44
CA ARG A 86 -27.58 -12.07 -6.45
C ARG A 86 -28.04 -13.35 -7.13
N VAL A 87 -27.11 -14.23 -7.51
CA VAL A 87 -27.42 -15.52 -8.13
C VAL A 87 -28.20 -16.41 -7.17
N VAL A 88 -27.77 -16.51 -5.90
CA VAL A 88 -28.49 -17.26 -4.87
C VAL A 88 -29.91 -16.73 -4.72
N HIS A 89 -30.09 -15.42 -4.64
CA HIS A 89 -31.43 -14.84 -4.52
C HIS A 89 -32.34 -15.17 -5.72
N ILE A 90 -31.81 -15.11 -6.95
CA ILE A 90 -32.57 -15.50 -8.15
C ILE A 90 -32.98 -16.97 -8.08
N LEU A 91 -32.04 -17.85 -7.71
CA LEU A 91 -32.30 -19.29 -7.59
C LEU A 91 -33.30 -19.61 -6.48
N GLU A 92 -33.26 -18.89 -5.37
CA GLU A 92 -34.25 -19.01 -4.28
C GLU A 92 -35.66 -18.67 -4.79
N VAL A 93 -35.81 -17.54 -5.48
CA VAL A 93 -37.09 -17.12 -6.06
C VAL A 93 -37.60 -18.13 -7.10
N GLU A 94 -36.72 -18.62 -7.99
CA GLU A 94 -37.09 -19.63 -8.98
C GLU A 94 -37.52 -20.94 -8.32
N ASN A 95 -36.82 -21.38 -7.27
CA ASN A 95 -37.17 -22.58 -6.52
C ASN A 95 -38.53 -22.44 -5.82
N GLU A 96 -38.81 -21.28 -5.21
CA GLU A 96 -40.10 -20.97 -4.61
C GLU A 96 -41.24 -21.01 -5.66
N GLN A 97 -41.03 -20.42 -6.83
CA GLN A 97 -41.98 -20.45 -7.93
C GLN A 97 -42.26 -21.87 -8.43
N LEU A 98 -41.21 -22.68 -8.63
CA LEU A 98 -41.34 -24.08 -9.05
C LEU A 98 -42.08 -24.93 -8.00
N ARG A 99 -41.81 -24.71 -6.71
CA ARG A 99 -42.52 -25.39 -5.62
C ARG A 99 -43.99 -24.98 -5.56
N ALA A 100 -44.28 -23.68 -5.72
CA ALA A 100 -45.65 -23.19 -5.77
C ALA A 100 -46.41 -23.78 -6.97
N ALA A 101 -45.79 -23.80 -8.16
CA ALA A 101 -46.36 -24.43 -9.35
C ALA A 101 -46.62 -25.93 -9.15
N ALA A 102 -45.64 -26.67 -8.62
CA ALA A 102 -45.80 -28.10 -8.32
C ALA A 102 -46.86 -28.39 -7.25
N GLY A 103 -47.04 -27.48 -6.29
CA GLY A 103 -48.11 -27.54 -5.28
C GLY A 103 -49.50 -27.22 -5.83
N SER A 104 -49.60 -26.32 -6.83
CA SER A 104 -50.86 -25.98 -7.51
C SER A 104 -51.27 -27.00 -8.57
N ASP A 105 -50.31 -27.69 -9.19
CA ASP A 105 -50.51 -28.59 -10.33
C ASP A 105 -50.44 -30.06 -9.87
N GLY A 106 -51.02 -30.35 -8.70
CA GLY A 106 -50.95 -31.61 -7.93
C GLY A 106 -51.47 -32.88 -8.62
N VAL A 107 -51.20 -33.07 -9.91
CA VAL A 107 -51.27 -34.34 -10.62
C VAL A 107 -49.88 -34.95 -10.61
N VAL A 108 -49.57 -35.67 -9.53
CA VAL A 108 -48.44 -36.62 -9.52
C VAL A 108 -48.77 -37.72 -10.52
N ARG A 109 -48.33 -37.57 -11.78
CA ARG A 109 -48.48 -38.59 -12.81
C ARG A 109 -47.44 -39.67 -12.54
N VAL A 110 -47.88 -40.77 -11.93
CA VAL A 110 -47.07 -41.98 -11.75
C VAL A 110 -46.59 -42.42 -13.14
N LEU A 111 -45.28 -42.41 -13.37
CA LEU A 111 -44.69 -42.96 -14.60
C LEU A 111 -45.01 -44.45 -14.64
N PRO A 112 -45.66 -44.97 -15.69
CA PRO A 112 -45.93 -46.40 -15.78
C PRO A 112 -44.60 -47.15 -15.84
N THR A 113 -44.29 -47.87 -14.77
CA THR A 113 -43.21 -48.85 -14.76
C THR A 113 -43.54 -49.90 -15.81
N GLN A 114 -42.79 -49.92 -16.91
CA GLN A 114 -42.92 -50.98 -17.91
C GLN A 114 -42.66 -52.32 -17.22
N HIS A 115 -43.72 -53.13 -17.11
CA HIS A 115 -43.62 -54.52 -16.73
C HIS A 115 -42.80 -55.21 -17.83
N ARG A 116 -41.53 -55.52 -17.53
CA ARG A 116 -40.71 -56.36 -18.39
C ARG A 116 -41.32 -57.76 -18.35
N PRO A 117 -41.89 -58.30 -19.44
CA PRO A 117 -42.41 -59.65 -19.42
C PRO A 117 -41.25 -60.61 -19.17
N SER A 118 -41.41 -61.43 -18.12
CA SER A 118 -40.57 -62.60 -17.88
C SER A 118 -40.91 -63.61 -18.95
N THR A 119 -40.02 -63.78 -19.93
CA THR A 119 -40.08 -64.89 -20.86
C THR A 119 -39.24 -66.03 -20.30
N ARG A 120 -39.93 -67.17 -20.14
CA ARG A 120 -39.42 -68.50 -19.80
C ARG A 120 -38.31 -68.98 -20.72
#